data_AF-A0A3Q7HL24-F1
#
_entry.id   AF-A0A3Q7HL24-F1
#
_cell.length_a   1.000
_cell.length_b   1.000
_cell.length_c   1.000
_cell.angle_alpha   90.00
_cell.angle_beta   90.00
_cell.angle_gamma   90.00
#
_symmetry.space_group_name_H-M   'P 1'
#
loop_
_entity.id
_entity.type
_entity.pdbx_description
1 polymer ?
#
loop_
_entity_poly.entity_id
_entity_poly.type
_entity_poly.pdbx_seq_one_letter_code
_entity_poly.pdbx_strand_id
1 'polypeptide(L)' 'MDMDLLLMQIYGNVGRFNKHSCSPNLCAKNVMYYCGDKRVPHIIFFASKSIYPLDELNYHYNHRIVHFQDKNLL' A
#
# COMPACT_ATOMS: atom_id res chain seq x y z
N MET A 1 -2.89 -10.14 -8.12
CA MET A 1 -2.47 -8.89 -8.78
C MET A 1 -2.48 -9.13 -10.28
N ASP A 2 -3.65 -9.15 -10.93
CA ASP A 2 -3.70 -9.47 -12.37
C ASP A 2 -4.91 -8.90 -13.12
N MET A 3 -5.38 -7.69 -12.79
CA MET A 3 -6.35 -6.96 -13.64
C MET A 3 -6.08 -5.44 -13.81
N ASP A 4 -4.95 -4.90 -13.31
CA ASP A 4 -4.72 -3.44 -13.27
C ASP A 4 -3.33 -2.95 -13.77
N LEU A 5 -2.49 -3.85 -14.29
CA LEU A 5 -1.08 -3.52 -14.56
C LEU A 5 -0.89 -2.44 -15.65
N LEU A 6 -1.86 -2.28 -16.57
CA LEU A 6 -1.78 -1.31 -17.66
C LEU A 6 -2.25 0.09 -17.22
N LEU A 7 -3.30 0.16 -16.39
CA LEU A 7 -3.81 1.45 -15.90
C LEU A 7 -2.85 2.10 -14.93
N MET A 8 -2.24 1.35 -14.00
CA MET A 8 -1.22 1.88 -13.08
C MET A 8 0.03 2.41 -13.81
N GLN A 9 0.32 1.89 -15.00
CA GLN A 9 1.43 2.37 -15.82
C GLN A 9 1.16 3.75 -16.42
N ILE A 10 -0.10 4.06 -16.76
CA ILE A 10 -0.49 5.32 -17.41
C ILE A 10 -1.07 6.33 -16.40
N TYR A 11 -1.82 5.85 -15.42
CA TYR A 11 -2.53 6.60 -14.40
C TYR A 11 -2.26 5.99 -13.01
N GLY A 12 -1.54 6.73 -12.16
CA GLY A 12 -1.22 6.29 -10.80
C GLY A 12 -0.50 7.38 -10.02
N ASN A 13 -0.53 7.28 -8.70
CA ASN A 13 0.18 8.22 -7.82
C ASN A 13 1.66 7.81 -7.65
N VAL A 14 2.40 8.54 -6.81
CA VAL A 14 3.82 8.29 -6.51
C VAL A 14 4.12 6.86 -6.02
N GLY A 15 3.14 6.18 -5.42
CA GLY A 15 3.29 4.82 -4.90
C GLY A 15 3.69 3.79 -5.96
N ARG A 16 3.41 4.06 -7.25
CA ARG A 16 3.82 3.19 -8.37
C ARG A 16 5.33 3.05 -8.54
N PHE A 17 6.11 3.98 -7.99
CA PHE A 17 7.57 3.99 -8.11
C PHE A 17 8.30 3.26 -6.98
N ASN A 18 7.57 2.90 -5.91
CA ASN A 18 8.16 2.16 -4.78
C ASN A 18 8.66 0.80 -5.24
N LYS A 19 9.93 0.51 -4.97
CA LYS A 19 10.59 -0.72 -5.39
C LYS A 19 10.39 -1.86 -4.42
N HIS A 20 10.71 -3.06 -4.90
CA HIS A 20 10.78 -4.24 -4.06
C HIS A 20 12.09 -4.28 -3.26
N SER A 21 12.01 -4.61 -1.98
CA SER A 21 13.16 -5.05 -1.18
C SER A 21 12.80 -6.26 -0.33
N CYS A 22 13.75 -7.18 -0.15
CA CYS A 22 13.65 -8.29 0.80
C CYS A 22 13.84 -7.82 2.27
N SER A 23 14.31 -6.59 2.49
CA SER A 23 14.44 -5.92 3.79
C SER A 23 13.73 -4.56 3.78
N PRO A 24 12.39 -4.55 3.67
CA PRO A 24 11.62 -3.35 3.36
C PRO A 24 11.61 -2.31 4.50
N ASN A 25 11.41 -1.03 4.16
CA ASN A 25 11.09 0.03 5.13
C ASN A 25 9.63 0.50 5.12
N LEU A 26 8.83 0.01 4.17
CA LEU A 26 7.40 0.21 4.10
C LEU A 26 6.62 -1.10 4.29
N CYS A 27 5.45 -1.00 4.89
CA CYS A 27 4.42 -2.04 4.91
C CYS A 27 3.13 -1.54 4.24
N ALA A 28 2.56 -2.35 3.35
CA ALA A 28 1.29 -2.06 2.68
C ALA A 28 0.12 -2.62 3.49
N LYS A 29 -0.92 -1.82 3.70
CA LYS A 29 -2.15 -2.20 4.41
C LYS A 29 -3.37 -1.85 3.59
N ASN A 30 -4.37 -2.72 3.64
CA ASN A 30 -5.69 -2.44 3.09
C ASN A 30 -6.50 -1.67 4.12
N VAL A 31 -6.85 -0.44 3.79
CA VAL A 31 -7.71 0.43 4.60
C VAL A 31 -9.04 0.60 3.88
N MET A 32 -10.11 0.18 4.54
CA MET A 32 -11.47 0.45 4.09
C MET A 32 -11.96 1.71 4.78
N TYR A 33 -12.41 2.70 3.99
CA TYR A 33 -13.18 3.82 4.52
C TYR A 33 -14.67 3.52 4.37
N TYR A 34 -15.49 3.97 5.31
CA TYR A 34 -16.95 3.88 5.22
C TYR A 34 -17.47 4.90 4.19
N CYS A 35 -17.43 4.55 2.91
CA CYS A 35 -18.13 5.29 1.88
C CYS A 35 -18.82 4.30 0.96
N GLY A 36 -20.03 3.85 1.34
CA GLY A 36 -21.03 3.16 0.52
C GLY A 36 -20.66 1.82 -0.13
N ASP A 37 -19.46 1.69 -0.67
CA ASP A 37 -18.96 0.57 -1.44
C ASP A 37 -17.73 -0.04 -0.76
N LYS A 38 -17.97 -1.03 0.10
CA LYS A 38 -16.94 -1.74 0.89
C LYS A 38 -16.06 -2.68 0.05
N ARG A 39 -16.22 -2.68 -1.28
CA ARG A 39 -15.65 -3.70 -2.17
C ARG A 39 -14.23 -3.35 -2.65
N VAL A 40 -13.81 -2.09 -2.55
CA VAL A 40 -12.48 -1.66 -3.03
C VAL A 40 -11.66 -1.10 -1.86
N PRO A 41 -10.76 -1.90 -1.24
CA PRO A 41 -9.87 -1.39 -0.21
C PRO A 41 -8.82 -0.44 -0.81
N HIS A 42 -8.52 0.67 -0.12
CA HIS A 42 -7.39 1.52 -0.46
C HIS A 42 -6.09 0.91 0.09
N ILE A 43 -5.06 0.82 -0.75
CA ILE A 43 -3.72 0.40 -0.33
C ILE A 43 -2.98 1.62 0.21
N ILE A 44 -2.58 1.56 1.49
CA ILE A 44 -1.83 2.61 2.17
C ILE A 44 -0.48 2.05 2.63
N PHE A 45 0.60 2.80 2.41
CA PHE A 45 1.94 2.47 2.87
C PHE A 45 2.23 3.13 4.22
N PHE A 46 2.72 2.35 5.18
CA PHE A 46 3.18 2.82 6.49
C PHE A 46 4.65 2.48 6.68
N ALA A 47 5.40 3.32 7.40
CA ALA A 47 6.77 3.01 7.78
C ALA A 47 6.80 1.80 8.73
N SER A 48 7.65 0.81 8.43
CA SER A 48 7.89 -0.36 9.28
C SER A 48 9.14 -0.20 10.16
N LYS A 49 10.01 0.75 9.84
CA LYS A 49 11.23 1.14 10.57
C LYS A 49 11.51 2.63 10.36
N SER A 50 12.43 3.19 11.14
CA SER A 50 12.91 4.57 10.93
C SER A 50 13.49 4.72 9.52
N ILE A 51 13.12 5.81 8.85
CA ILE A 51 13.57 6.16 7.49
C ILE A 51 14.39 7.45 7.61
N TYR A 52 15.64 7.41 7.21
CA TYR A 52 16.50 8.59 7.18
C TYR A 52 16.30 9.38 5.89
N PRO A 53 16.68 10.67 5.85
CA PRO A 53 16.65 11.44 4.62
C PRO A 53 17.43 10.75 3.51
N LEU A 54 16.87 10.74 2.30
CA LEU A 54 17.42 10.09 1.09
C LEU A 54 17.41 8.55 1.09
N ASP A 55 16.88 7.90 2.14
CA ASP A 55 16.63 6.46 2.09
C ASP A 55 15.57 6.13 1.03
N GLU A 56 15.87 5.15 0.18
CA GLU A 56 14.91 4.67 -0.81
C GLU A 56 13.71 4.00 -0.13
N LEU A 57 12.51 4.40 -0.50
CA LEU A 57 11.27 3.79 -0.02
C LEU A 57 10.98 2.47 -0.76
N ASN A 58 10.86 1.38 -0.01
CA ASN A 58 10.70 0.05 -0.57
C ASN A 58 9.76 -0.83 0.28
N TYR A 59 9.05 -1.73 -0.40
CA TYR A 59 8.13 -2.68 0.24
C TYR A 59 8.34 -4.10 -0.30
N HIS A 60 7.80 -5.08 0.41
CA HIS A 60 7.90 -6.46 -0.02
C HIS A 60 6.69 -6.81 -0.91
N TYR A 61 6.90 -7.04 -2.22
CA TYR A 61 5.82 -7.22 -3.21
C TYR A 61 4.91 -8.41 -2.87
N ASN A 62 5.48 -9.48 -2.33
CA ASN A 62 4.74 -10.66 -1.94
C ASN A 62 4.29 -10.63 -0.46
N HIS A 63 4.25 -9.46 0.17
CA HIS A 63 3.79 -9.35 1.54
C HIS A 63 2.27 -9.48 1.59
N ARG A 64 1.77 -10.27 2.56
CA ARG A 64 0.34 -10.38 2.82
C ARG A 64 -0.19 -9.02 3.34
N ILE A 65 -0.72 -8.19 2.44
CA ILE A 65 -2.17 -7.92 2.39
C ILE A 65 -2.95 -7.88 3.73
N VAL A 66 -2.49 -7.25 4.81
CA VAL A 66 -3.28 -7.25 6.07
C VAL A 66 -4.47 -6.28 5.93
N HIS A 67 -5.68 -6.82 6.13
CA HIS A 67 -6.91 -6.04 6.18
C HIS A 67 -7.11 -5.47 7.58
N PHE A 68 -7.08 -4.14 7.69
CA PHE A 68 -7.50 -3.45 8.91
C PHE A 68 -8.93 -2.97 8.71
N GLN A 69 -9.86 -3.59 9.41
CA GLN A 69 -11.25 -3.14 9.49
C GLN A 69 -11.37 -2.33 10.78
N ASP A 70 -11.33 -1.01 10.64
CA ASP A 70 -11.52 -0.14 11.80
C ASP A 70 -12.98 -0.25 12.26
N LYS A 71 -13.19 -0.83 13.44
CA LYS A 71 -14.53 -1.02 14.04
C LYS A 71 -15.00 0.22 14.81
N ASN A 72 -14.18 1.27 14.91
CA ASN A 72 -14.43 2.43 15.76
C ASN A 72 -14.76 3.73 15.01
N LEU A 73 -15.02 3.66 13.70
CA LEU A 73 -15.65 4.78 12.97
C LEU A 73 -17.17 4.56 12.97
N LEU A 74 -17.79 4.80 14.13
CA LEU A 74 -19.23 5.05 14.28
C LEU A 74 -19.45 6.57 14.30
#